data_AF-A0A3C0VA47-F1
#
_entry.id   AF-A0A3C0VA47-F1
#
_cell.length_a   1.000
_cell.length_b   1.000
_cell.length_c   1.000
_cell.angle_alpha   90.00
_cell.angle_beta   90.00
_cell.angle_gamma   90.00
#
_symmetry.space_group_name_H-M   'P 1'
#
loop_
_entity.id
_entity.type
_entity.pdbx_description
1 polymer ?
#
loop_
_entity_poly.entity_id
_entity_poly.type
_entity_poly.pdbx_seq_one_letter_code
_entity_poly.pdbx_strand_id
1 'polypeptide(L)'
;TISPPNAFLRCDANRDGRIDLADVMFSVMFLFRGTATPRCEDAMDSNDDGALSIADPIYTLSYIFGGGVIVKSPGTRYPWFDPTDDALTCLE
;
A
#
# COMPACT_ATOMS: atom_id res chain seq x y z
N THR A 1 -15.49 12.39 -1.21
CA THR A 1 -15.36 12.27 -2.67
C THR A 1 -15.07 10.82 -2.97
N ILE A 2 -15.80 10.19 -3.88
CA ILE A 2 -15.56 8.79 -4.26
C ILE A 2 -14.31 8.81 -5.16
N SER A 3 -13.26 8.09 -4.77
CA SER A 3 -12.08 7.90 -5.63
C SER A 3 -12.47 7.04 -6.84
N PRO A 4 -11.83 7.24 -8.01
CA PRO A 4 -12.04 6.37 -9.17
C PRO A 4 -11.82 4.89 -8.82
N PRO A 5 -12.47 3.95 -9.54
CA PRO A 5 -12.14 2.54 -9.42
C PRO A 5 -10.63 2.36 -9.66
N ASN A 6 -9.99 1.51 -8.86
CA ASN A 6 -8.56 1.21 -8.86
C ASN A 6 -7.63 2.35 -8.39
N ALA A 7 -8.13 3.55 -8.08
CA ALA A 7 -7.29 4.58 -7.46
C ALA A 7 -7.01 4.23 -5.98
N PHE A 8 -5.77 4.45 -5.54
CA PHE A 8 -5.33 4.11 -4.19
C PHE A 8 -4.30 5.09 -3.65
N LEU A 9 -4.10 5.05 -2.33
CA LEU A 9 -2.95 5.68 -1.69
C LEU A 9 -1.88 4.60 -1.50
N ARG A 10 -0.67 4.84 -1.99
CA ARG A 10 0.45 3.93 -1.73
C ARG A 10 0.72 3.92 -0.22
N CYS A 11 1.02 2.74 0.33
CA CYS A 11 1.13 2.44 1.76
C CYS A 11 -0.20 2.36 2.56
N ASP A 12 -1.37 2.54 1.95
CA ASP A 12 -2.70 2.36 2.59
C ASP A 12 -3.18 0.91 2.43
N ALA A 13 -2.43 -0.02 3.02
CA ALA A 13 -2.64 -1.45 2.84
C ALA A 13 -4.03 -1.91 3.33
N ASN A 14 -4.59 -1.24 4.33
CA ASN A 14 -5.91 -1.57 4.87
C ASN A 14 -7.08 -0.82 4.18
N ARG A 15 -6.77 0.13 3.28
CA ARG A 15 -7.70 0.93 2.48
C ARG A 15 -8.64 1.81 3.32
N ASP A 16 -8.16 2.35 4.44
CA ASP A 16 -8.93 3.24 5.31
C ASP A 16 -8.67 4.75 5.06
N GLY A 17 -7.75 5.06 4.16
CA GLY A 17 -7.40 6.43 3.75
C GLY A 17 -6.41 7.12 4.69
N ARG A 18 -5.84 6.41 5.66
CA ARG A 18 -4.74 6.88 6.52
C ARG A 18 -3.52 6.01 6.27
N ILE A 19 -2.33 6.62 6.39
CA ILE A 19 -1.08 5.87 6.38
C ILE A 19 -0.54 5.84 7.80
N ASP A 20 -0.74 4.73 8.49
CA ASP A 20 -0.32 4.56 9.88
C ASP A 20 0.09 3.11 10.23
N LEU A 21 0.21 2.80 11.52
CA LEU A 21 0.64 1.47 11.98
C LEU A 21 -0.38 0.37 11.66
N ALA A 22 -1.65 0.70 11.43
CA ALA A 22 -2.66 -0.25 11.04
C ALA A 22 -2.36 -0.88 9.68
N ASP A 23 -1.78 -0.13 8.73
CA ASP A 23 -1.34 -0.64 7.43
C ASP A 23 -0.23 -1.65 7.57
N VAL A 24 0.78 -1.32 8.39
CA VAL A 24 1.90 -2.21 8.71
C VAL A 24 1.39 -3.53 9.30
N MET A 25 0.46 -3.46 10.25
CA MET A 25 -0.13 -4.64 10.87
C MET A 25 -0.97 -5.45 9.88
N PHE A 26 -1.70 -4.78 8.97
CA PHE A 26 -2.48 -5.44 7.93
C PHE A 26 -1.58 -6.24 6.99
N SER A 27 -0.48 -5.66 6.49
CA SER A 27 0.52 -6.37 5.66
C SER A 27 1.13 -7.56 6.37
N VAL A 28 1.52 -7.43 7.65
CA VAL A 28 2.06 -8.55 8.42
C VAL A 28 1.02 -9.66 8.62
N MET A 29 -0.25 -9.31 8.85
CA MET A 29 -1.33 -10.30 8.97
C MET A 29 -1.62 -11.03 7.65
N PHE A 30 -1.50 -10.35 6.52
CA PHE A 30 -1.58 -10.97 5.20
C PHE A 30 -0.44 -11.99 5.01
N LEU A 31 0.81 -11.51 5.12
CA LEU A 31 2.01 -12.27 4.76
C LEU A 31 2.23 -13.51 5.62
N PHE A 32 1.94 -13.43 6.93
CA PHE A 32 2.29 -14.51 7.87
C PHE A 32 1.11 -15.25 8.47
N ARG A 33 -0.11 -14.71 8.37
CA ARG A 33 -1.31 -15.33 8.95
C ARG A 33 -2.37 -15.68 7.92
N GLY A 34 -2.31 -15.12 6.71
CA GLY A 34 -3.31 -15.34 5.67
C GLY A 34 -4.72 -14.85 6.03
N THR A 35 -4.86 -13.99 7.04
CA THR A 35 -6.17 -13.54 7.55
C THR A 35 -6.60 -12.16 7.04
N ALA A 36 -5.70 -11.38 6.45
CA ALA A 36 -5.96 -10.04 5.93
C ALA A 36 -5.77 -10.06 4.41
N THR A 37 -6.81 -10.34 3.64
CA THR A 37 -6.70 -10.32 2.16
C THR A 37 -6.80 -8.87 1.68
N PRO A 38 -5.77 -8.32 1.00
CA PRO A 38 -5.81 -6.96 0.49
C PRO A 38 -6.92 -6.81 -0.55
N ARG A 39 -7.68 -5.73 -0.45
CA ARG A 39 -8.59 -5.31 -1.55
C ARG A 39 -7.82 -4.66 -2.69
N CYS A 40 -6.60 -4.22 -2.40
CA CYS A 40 -5.71 -3.59 -3.36
C CYS A 40 -4.29 -3.94 -3.01
N GLU A 41 -3.69 -4.76 -3.86
CA GLU A 41 -2.33 -5.25 -3.74
C GLU A 41 -1.36 -4.09 -3.99
N ASP A 42 -1.62 -3.20 -4.95
CA ASP A 42 -0.76 -2.03 -5.23
C ASP A 42 -0.64 -1.06 -4.04
N ALA A 43 -1.69 -0.96 -3.20
CA ALA A 43 -1.62 -0.17 -1.97
C ALA A 43 -0.75 -0.82 -0.90
N MET A 44 -0.70 -2.16 -0.89
CA MET A 44 0.13 -2.94 0.00
C MET A 44 1.58 -3.00 -0.49
N ASP A 45 1.83 -3.05 -1.81
CA ASP A 45 3.14 -2.91 -2.44
C ASP A 45 3.67 -1.48 -2.26
N SER A 46 4.25 -1.27 -1.09
CA SER A 46 4.57 0.05 -0.58
C SER A 46 5.88 0.57 -1.19
N ASN A 47 6.80 -0.34 -1.52
CA ASN A 47 8.07 0.00 -2.17
C ASN A 47 7.97 -0.06 -3.71
N ASP A 48 6.84 -0.53 -4.25
CA ASP A 48 6.48 -0.56 -5.68
C ASP A 48 7.51 -1.38 -6.47
N ASP A 49 7.74 -2.62 -6.01
CA ASP A 49 8.66 -3.57 -6.62
C ASP A 49 7.97 -4.76 -7.32
N GLY A 50 6.63 -4.76 -7.34
CA GLY A 50 5.78 -5.75 -7.97
C GLY A 50 5.63 -7.04 -7.14
N ALA A 51 6.04 -7.04 -5.87
CA ALA A 51 5.97 -8.20 -5.00
C ALA A 51 5.56 -7.88 -3.57
N LEU A 52 4.45 -8.46 -3.12
CA LEU A 52 4.02 -8.39 -1.72
C LEU A 52 4.96 -9.19 -0.82
N SER A 53 5.75 -8.48 -0.01
CA SER A 53 6.79 -9.07 0.82
C SER A 53 6.98 -8.31 2.14
N ILE A 54 7.89 -8.79 2.99
CA ILE A 54 8.24 -8.11 4.24
C ILE A 54 8.88 -6.73 4.01
N ALA A 55 9.36 -6.45 2.79
CA ALA A 55 9.91 -5.14 2.45
C ALA A 55 8.85 -4.03 2.52
N ASP A 56 7.58 -4.36 2.24
CA ASP A 56 6.47 -3.40 2.23
C ASP A 56 6.17 -2.76 3.58
N PRO A 57 5.86 -3.52 4.65
CA PRO A 57 5.65 -2.91 5.97
C PRO A 57 6.90 -2.20 6.49
N ILE A 58 8.10 -2.63 6.12
CA ILE A 58 9.36 -1.93 6.47
C ILE A 58 9.44 -0.58 5.74
N TYR A 59 9.04 -0.53 4.47
CA TYR A 59 9.00 0.69 3.68
C TYR A 59 7.96 1.67 4.26
N THR A 60 6.77 1.19 4.62
CA THR A 60 5.74 2.00 5.28
C THR A 60 6.20 2.55 6.63
N LEU A 61 6.87 1.74 7.46
CA LEU A 61 7.49 2.24 8.70
C LEU A 61 8.56 3.31 8.43
N SER A 62 9.35 3.14 7.37
CA SER A 62 10.34 4.14 6.96
C SER A 62 9.69 5.45 6.50
N TYR A 63 8.50 5.39 5.89
CA TYR A 63 7.70 6.57 5.59
C TYR A 63 7.15 7.24 6.86
N ILE A 64 6.54 6.47 7.77
CA ILE A 64 5.90 6.97 9.00
C ILE A 64 6.92 7.63 9.95
N PHE A 65 8.09 7.02 10.15
CA PHE A 65 9.07 7.45 11.16
C PHE A 65 10.36 8.07 10.59
N GLY A 66 10.71 7.76 9.34
CA GLY A 66 12.03 8.06 8.77
C GLY A 66 12.17 9.44 8.12
N GLY A 67 11.12 10.26 8.08
CA GLY A 67 11.20 11.62 7.54
C GLY A 67 11.20 11.73 6.01
N GLY A 68 10.71 10.71 5.29
CA GLY A 68 10.39 10.81 3.88
C GLY A 68 11.29 10.01 2.95
N VAL A 69 11.13 8.69 2.96
CA VAL A 69 11.23 7.98 1.67
C VAL A 69 10.22 8.64 0.73
N ILE A 70 10.69 9.02 -0.45
CA ILE A 70 9.79 9.51 -1.50
C ILE A 70 9.01 8.29 -1.97
N VAL A 71 7.79 8.16 -1.46
CA VAL A 71 6.85 7.13 -1.89
C VAL A 71 6.54 7.36 -3.36
N LYS A 72 6.75 6.33 -4.17
CA LYS A 72 6.45 6.38 -5.60
C LYS A 72 4.96 6.65 -5.81
N SER A 73 4.64 7.25 -6.95
CA SER A 73 3.25 7.53 -7.34
C SER A 73 2.39 6.25 -7.24
N PRO A 74 1.13 6.30 -6.79
CA PRO A 74 0.30 7.49 -6.50
C PRO A 74 0.66 8.25 -5.21
N GLY A 75 1.56 7.70 -4.39
CA GLY A 75 1.96 8.30 -3.13
C GLY A 75 0.86 8.27 -2.07
N THR A 76 1.07 9.01 -0.97
CA THR A 76 0.31 8.85 0.28
C THR A 76 -0.79 9.89 0.51
N ARG A 77 -0.94 10.86 -0.40
CA ARG A 77 -1.80 12.04 -0.18
C ARG A 77 -3.01 12.12 -1.11
N TYR A 78 -2.84 11.73 -2.37
CA TYR A 78 -3.88 11.86 -3.38
C TYR A 78 -4.07 10.52 -4.07
N PRO A 79 -5.25 9.90 -3.96
CA PRO A 79 -5.49 8.62 -4.62
C PRO A 79 -5.33 8.77 -6.13
N TRP A 80 -4.55 7.88 -6.73
CA TRP A 80 -4.34 7.83 -8.18
C TRP A 80 -4.09 6.39 -8.63
N PHE A 81 -4.03 6.19 -9.94
CA PHE A 81 -3.73 4.88 -10.55
C PHE A 81 -2.25 4.54 -10.38
N ASP A 82 -1.93 3.25 -10.45
CA ASP A 82 -0.54 2.80 -10.53
C ASP A 82 0.05 3.19 -11.90
N PRO A 83 1.14 3.98 -11.96
CA PRO A 83 1.83 4.24 -13.22
C PRO A 83 2.85 3.16 -13.60
N THR A 84 3.09 2.16 -12.75
CA THR A 84 3.96 1.02 -13.04
C THR A 84 3.13 -0.21 -13.38
N ASP A 85 3.51 -0.88 -14.47
CA ASP A 85 2.86 -2.11 -14.90
C ASP A 85 3.45 -3.31 -14.12
N ASP A 86 2.59 -4.07 -13.43
CA ASP A 86 2.91 -5.38 -12.88
C ASP A 86 1.65 -6.28 -12.84
N ALA A 87 1.69 -7.35 -12.03
CA ALA A 87 0.58 -8.31 -11.90
C ALA A 87 -0.31 -8.05 -10.68
N LEU A 88 0.04 -7.09 -9.84
CA LEU A 88 -0.73 -6.68 -8.68
C LEU A 88 -1.92 -5.83 -9.14
N THR A 89 -3.01 -5.90 -8.35
CA THR A 89 -4.25 -5.23 -8.71
C THR A 89 -4.93 -4.57 -7.54
N CYS A 90 -5.70 -3.52 -7.85
CA CYS A 90 -6.72 -2.98 -6.96
C CYS A 90 -8.10 -3.44 -7.40
N LEU A 91 -8.67 -4.37 -6.65
CA LEU A 91 -10.01 -4.91 -6.89
C LEU A 91 -11.07 -3.87 -6.51
N GLU A 92 -12.17 -3.87 -7.25
CA GLU A 92 -13.39 -3.07 -6.97
C GLU A 92 -14.07 -3.47 -5.65
#